data_AF-A0A2E7FZ28-F1
#
_entry.id   AF-A0A2E7FZ28-F1
#
_cell.length_a   1.000
_cell.length_b   1.000
_cell.length_c   1.000
_cell.angle_alpha   90.00
_cell.angle_beta   90.00
_cell.angle_gamma   90.00
#
_symmetry.space_group_name_H-M   'P 1'
#
loop_
_entity.id
_entity.type
_entity.pdbx_description
1 polymer ?
#
loop_
_entity_poly.entity_id
_entity_poly.type
_entity_poly.pdbx_seq_one_letter_code
_entity_poly.pdbx_strand_id
1 'polypeptide(L)'
;MGESLSQRLQHPRRSLGDRHRSQAEKFLRLSNQGEGEFSVNIQWAEQNARQALLHDFTHPENWRMLAKIKVLLADDIGIRALLSDLFAVLGRDPEYVSQLEDVSLLDVGSELLNAALQNDHLDSDIWIQSFDASDVDSFVERFLKLDLSDPRCNVLFGRRLERLWDIAGSDVCIHLGKVLLSHRPQNYEMWTNLGRAHERMGDYDQAWLCYDQAQSYAGHLTVRDDFKERMESHFDGNSSVAWSRPEISVRKDFLVTMEKLSTRFSDSVIDTGASNEEVHVDQSGDERRLENMLKNGDFSSAFFLSRRLVTSGEMWAKEYLEASKLALEGKDDVIIP
;
A
#
# COMPACT_ATOMS: atom_id res chain seq x y z
N MET A 1 18.16 0.85 17.51
CA MET A 1 17.67 0.68 16.13
C MET A 1 16.29 1.30 16.08
N GLY A 2 16.12 2.44 15.43
CA GLY A 2 14.81 3.06 15.30
C GLY A 2 14.04 2.37 14.18
N GLU A 3 12.74 2.13 14.38
CA GLU A 3 11.83 1.71 13.30
C GLU A 3 11.95 2.68 12.12
N SER A 4 12.18 2.15 10.92
CA SER A 4 12.18 2.94 9.67
C SER A 4 10.81 3.59 9.48
N LEU A 5 10.73 4.73 8.80
CA LEU A 5 9.46 5.41 8.57
C LEU A 5 8.45 4.50 7.85
N SER A 6 8.94 3.64 6.96
CA SER A 6 8.19 2.55 6.31
C SER A 6 7.50 1.60 7.29
N GLN A 7 8.17 1.19 8.37
CA GLN A 7 7.55 0.38 9.44
C GLN A 7 6.49 1.16 10.24
N ARG A 8 6.64 2.50 10.34
CA ARG A 8 5.67 3.34 11.07
C ARG A 8 4.38 3.59 10.30
N LEU A 9 4.46 3.66 8.96
CA LEU A 9 3.30 3.90 8.11
C LEU A 9 2.46 2.63 7.86
N GLN A 10 3.07 1.45 8.00
CA GLN A 10 2.33 0.19 7.98
C GLN A 10 1.28 0.09 9.10
N HIS A 11 1.53 0.77 10.23
CA HIS A 11 0.66 0.75 11.40
C HIS A 11 0.28 2.15 11.88
N PRO A 12 -0.91 2.66 11.48
CA PRO A 12 -1.50 3.84 12.09
C PRO A 12 -1.41 3.81 13.62
N ARG A 13 -0.72 4.80 14.18
CA ARG A 13 -0.46 4.97 15.61
C ARG A 13 -1.59 5.79 16.24
N ARG A 14 -2.76 5.15 16.38
CA ARG A 14 -4.01 5.77 16.87
C ARG A 14 -3.81 6.68 18.09
N SER A 15 -3.15 6.18 19.14
CA SER A 15 -2.94 6.96 20.38
C SER A 15 -2.08 8.22 20.19
N LEU A 16 -1.13 8.19 19.26
CA LEU A 16 -0.28 9.34 18.94
C LEU A 16 -1.03 10.32 18.04
N GLY A 17 -1.78 9.80 17.06
CA GLY A 17 -2.71 10.59 16.25
C GLY A 17 -3.72 11.36 17.10
N ASP A 18 -4.38 10.68 18.04
CA ASP A 18 -5.36 11.27 18.97
C ASP A 18 -4.74 12.36 19.86
N ARG A 19 -3.53 12.15 20.35
CA ARG A 19 -2.80 13.15 21.15
C ARG A 19 -2.54 14.41 20.34
N HIS A 20 -2.01 14.28 19.13
CA HIS A 20 -1.75 15.42 18.26
C HIS A 20 -3.04 16.12 17.82
N ARG A 21 -4.11 15.38 17.51
CA ARG A 21 -5.42 15.96 17.20
C ARG A 21 -5.95 16.78 18.39
N SER A 22 -5.84 16.25 19.60
CA SER A 22 -6.25 16.96 20.83
C SER A 22 -5.45 18.26 21.04
N GLN A 23 -4.15 18.27 20.71
CA GLN A 23 -3.33 19.49 20.76
C GLN A 23 -3.76 20.48 19.66
N ALA A 24 -4.03 20.01 18.45
CA ALA A 24 -4.52 20.84 17.36
C ALA A 24 -5.83 21.54 17.74
N GLU A 25 -6.79 20.79 18.29
CA GLU A 25 -8.06 21.31 18.81
C GLU A 25 -7.88 22.35 19.92
N LYS A 26 -6.89 22.14 20.80
CA LYS A 26 -6.59 23.07 21.88
C LYS A 26 -6.06 24.40 21.32
N PHE A 27 -5.05 24.37 20.46
CA PHE A 27 -4.47 25.58 19.88
C PHE A 27 -5.46 26.31 18.97
N LEU A 28 -6.30 25.57 18.24
CA LEU A 28 -7.38 26.15 17.45
C LEU A 28 -8.42 26.87 18.34
N ARG A 29 -8.75 26.32 19.50
CA ARG A 29 -9.63 26.98 20.48
C ARG A 29 -9.00 28.27 21.03
N LEU A 30 -7.73 28.24 21.41
CA LEU A 30 -7.00 29.42 21.91
C LEU A 30 -6.95 30.55 20.86
N SER A 31 -6.69 30.18 19.60
CA SER A 31 -6.72 31.08 18.44
C SER A 31 -8.08 31.78 18.31
N ASN A 32 -9.19 31.02 18.37
CA ASN A 32 -10.55 31.57 18.26
C ASN A 32 -11.00 32.41 19.48
N GLN A 33 -10.43 32.15 20.66
CA GLN A 33 -10.74 32.88 21.90
C GLN A 33 -9.94 34.18 22.05
N GLY A 34 -9.02 34.48 21.13
CA GLY A 34 -8.13 35.63 21.23
C GLY A 34 -7.08 35.50 22.33
N GLU A 35 -6.82 34.27 22.79
CA GLU A 35 -5.83 33.99 23.83
C GLU A 35 -4.43 33.87 23.21
N GLY A 36 -3.69 34.97 23.19
CA GLY A 36 -2.37 35.05 22.56
C GLY A 36 -2.45 35.49 21.09
N GLU A 37 -1.35 35.32 20.35
CA GLU A 37 -1.29 35.75 18.96
C GLU A 37 -1.97 34.72 18.04
N PHE A 38 -2.99 35.14 17.31
CA PHE A 38 -3.77 34.27 16.42
C PHE A 38 -2.87 33.50 15.44
N SER A 39 -1.92 34.20 14.81
CA SER A 39 -0.96 33.67 13.84
C SER A 39 -0.12 32.51 14.42
N VAL A 40 0.34 32.65 15.66
CA VAL A 40 1.15 31.64 16.35
C VAL A 40 0.29 30.43 16.72
N ASN A 41 -0.87 30.67 17.33
CA ASN A 41 -1.75 29.58 17.74
C ASN A 41 -2.29 28.77 16.55
N ILE A 42 -2.65 29.43 15.45
CA ILE A 42 -3.16 28.71 14.28
C ILE A 42 -2.07 27.89 13.60
N GLN A 43 -0.81 28.37 13.57
CA GLN A 43 0.33 27.59 13.07
C GLN A 43 0.61 26.36 13.95
N TRP A 44 0.54 26.50 15.28
CA TRP A 44 0.65 25.34 16.17
C TRP A 44 -0.50 24.35 15.98
N ALA A 45 -1.71 24.84 15.76
CA ALA A 45 -2.85 23.99 15.46
C ALA A 45 -2.61 23.20 14.16
N GLU A 46 -2.18 23.87 13.09
CA GLU A 46 -1.88 23.26 11.80
C GLU A 46 -0.78 22.20 11.91
N GLN A 47 0.35 22.55 12.53
CA GLN A 47 1.48 21.62 12.71
C GLN A 47 1.04 20.36 13.46
N ASN A 48 0.24 20.51 14.53
CA ASN A 48 -0.29 19.37 15.26
C ASN A 48 -1.31 18.56 14.45
N ALA A 49 -2.15 19.21 13.64
CA ALA A 49 -3.08 18.51 12.76
C ALA A 49 -2.34 17.68 11.69
N ARG A 50 -1.25 18.22 11.11
CA ARG A 50 -0.36 17.49 10.19
C ARG A 50 0.29 16.28 10.86
N GLN A 51 0.77 16.43 12.10
CA GLN A 51 1.32 15.29 12.86
C GLN A 51 0.25 14.25 13.23
N ALA A 52 -0.97 14.68 13.56
CA ALA A 52 -2.07 13.77 13.83
C ALA A 52 -2.35 12.90 12.61
N LEU A 53 -2.40 13.51 11.43
CA LEU A 53 -2.65 12.82 10.18
C LEU A 53 -1.50 11.92 9.75
N LEU A 54 -0.25 12.36 9.93
CA LEU A 54 0.95 11.54 9.67
C LEU A 54 0.95 10.26 10.51
N HIS A 55 0.54 10.36 11.77
CA HIS A 55 0.54 9.22 12.69
C HIS A 55 -0.67 8.32 12.54
N ASP A 56 -1.83 8.88 12.20
CA ASP A 56 -3.04 8.10 11.97
C ASP A 56 -3.88 8.70 10.84
N PHE A 57 -3.59 8.26 9.63
CA PHE A 57 -4.37 8.65 8.46
C PHE A 57 -5.72 7.91 8.38
N THR A 58 -5.94 6.88 9.20
CA THR A 58 -7.19 6.08 9.14
C THR A 58 -8.35 6.73 9.89
N HIS A 59 -8.07 7.70 10.77
CA HIS A 59 -9.10 8.39 11.52
C HIS A 59 -9.62 9.64 10.77
N PRO A 60 -10.91 9.68 10.38
CA PRO A 60 -11.46 10.75 9.52
C PRO A 60 -11.39 12.15 10.17
N GLU A 61 -11.50 12.24 11.51
CA GLU A 61 -11.34 13.52 12.21
C GLU A 61 -9.96 14.17 12.05
N ASN A 62 -8.89 13.40 11.80
CA ASN A 62 -7.57 13.98 11.57
C ASN A 62 -7.55 14.77 10.25
N TRP A 63 -8.21 14.26 9.21
CA TRP A 63 -8.41 14.96 7.94
C TRP A 63 -9.32 16.18 8.09
N ARG A 64 -10.46 16.04 8.78
CA ARG A 64 -11.41 17.14 9.02
C ARG A 64 -10.78 18.28 9.80
N MET A 65 -9.95 17.97 10.79
CA MET A 65 -9.24 18.98 11.59
C MET A 65 -8.29 19.81 10.71
N LEU A 66 -7.47 19.15 9.89
CA LEU A 66 -6.55 19.85 9.00
C LEU A 66 -7.29 20.68 7.95
N ALA A 67 -8.33 20.12 7.32
CA ALA A 67 -9.17 20.84 6.35
C ALA A 67 -9.77 22.12 6.95
N LYS A 68 -10.33 22.02 8.17
CA LYS A 68 -10.88 23.17 8.89
C LYS A 68 -9.84 24.26 9.12
N ILE A 69 -8.62 23.89 9.51
CA ILE A 69 -7.53 24.84 9.74
C ILE A 69 -7.10 25.51 8.43
N LYS A 70 -6.98 24.74 7.34
CA LYS A 70 -6.63 25.28 6.01
C LYS A 70 -7.67 26.29 5.50
N VAL A 71 -8.97 26.03 5.70
CA VAL A 71 -10.05 27.00 5.39
C VAL A 71 -9.88 28.29 6.20
N LEU A 72 -9.62 28.18 7.51
CA LEU A 72 -9.43 29.35 8.39
C LEU A 72 -8.21 30.19 8.02
N LEU A 73 -7.17 29.56 7.46
CA LEU A 73 -5.98 30.22 6.94
C LEU A 73 -6.17 30.82 5.54
N ALA A 74 -7.35 30.62 4.91
CA ALA A 74 -7.60 30.92 3.51
C ALA A 74 -6.56 30.25 2.57
N ASP A 75 -6.08 29.06 2.95
CA ASP A 75 -5.07 28.28 2.21
C ASP A 75 -5.74 27.35 1.19
N ASP A 76 -6.21 27.91 0.07
CA ASP A 76 -6.87 27.16 -1.01
C ASP A 76 -5.94 26.07 -1.59
N ILE A 77 -4.65 26.41 -1.74
CA ILE A 77 -3.61 25.48 -2.22
C ILE A 77 -3.46 24.31 -1.24
N GLY A 78 -3.45 24.58 0.07
CA GLY A 78 -3.37 23.55 1.10
C GLY A 78 -4.60 22.65 1.18
N ILE A 79 -5.81 23.18 1.01
CA ILE A 79 -7.02 22.33 0.91
C ILE A 79 -6.96 21.45 -0.34
N ARG A 80 -6.54 22.01 -1.47
CA ARG A 80 -6.35 21.25 -2.71
C ARG A 80 -5.38 20.09 -2.51
N ALA A 81 -4.23 20.39 -1.94
CA ALA A 81 -3.21 19.38 -1.65
C ALA A 81 -3.73 18.32 -0.67
N LEU A 82 -4.51 18.71 0.35
CA LEU A 82 -5.12 17.77 1.30
C LEU A 82 -6.15 16.84 0.64
N LEU A 83 -6.96 17.36 -0.29
CA LEU A 83 -7.91 16.54 -1.07
C LEU A 83 -7.19 15.56 -1.99
N SER A 84 -6.15 16.03 -2.70
CA SER A 84 -5.30 15.17 -3.53
C SER A 84 -4.66 14.07 -2.69
N ASP A 85 -4.18 14.41 -1.49
CA ASP A 85 -3.59 13.45 -0.55
C ASP A 85 -4.60 12.39 -0.09
N LEU A 86 -5.84 12.79 0.26
CA LEU A 86 -6.90 11.86 0.61
C LEU A 86 -7.24 10.91 -0.54
N PHE A 87 -7.30 11.42 -1.77
CA PHE A 87 -7.61 10.61 -2.95
C PHE A 87 -6.52 9.61 -3.26
N ALA A 88 -5.24 10.00 -3.13
CA ALA A 88 -4.12 9.07 -3.22
C ALA A 88 -4.23 7.94 -2.18
N VAL A 89 -4.58 8.27 -0.92
CA VAL A 89 -4.82 7.26 0.14
C VAL A 89 -6.00 6.32 -0.20
N LEU A 90 -7.04 6.84 -0.88
CA LEU A 90 -8.18 6.04 -1.36
C LEU A 90 -7.90 5.29 -2.67
N GLY A 91 -6.66 5.35 -3.17
CA GLY A 91 -6.17 4.71 -4.39
C GLY A 91 -6.67 5.35 -5.69
N ARG A 92 -7.13 6.60 -5.63
CA ARG A 92 -7.64 7.36 -6.77
C ARG A 92 -6.56 8.29 -7.29
N ASP A 93 -6.68 8.64 -8.58
CA ASP A 93 -5.79 9.60 -9.20
C ASP A 93 -5.91 10.99 -8.53
N PRO A 94 -4.83 11.51 -7.92
CA PRO A 94 -4.84 12.85 -7.31
C PRO A 94 -5.09 13.97 -8.33
N GLU A 95 -4.87 13.73 -9.62
CA GLU A 95 -5.19 14.67 -10.71
C GLU A 95 -6.69 14.91 -10.88
N TYR A 96 -7.58 14.04 -10.37
CA TYR A 96 -9.01 14.39 -10.35
C TYR A 96 -9.31 15.66 -9.54
N VAL A 97 -8.42 16.03 -8.61
CA VAL A 97 -8.54 17.30 -7.88
C VAL A 97 -7.98 18.47 -8.69
N SER A 98 -7.01 18.26 -9.58
CA SER A 98 -6.55 19.32 -10.49
C SER A 98 -7.62 19.71 -11.50
N GLN A 99 -8.54 18.81 -11.83
CA GLN A 99 -9.71 19.12 -12.66
C GLN A 99 -10.69 20.12 -12.01
N LEU A 100 -10.54 20.43 -10.71
CA LEU A 100 -11.28 21.47 -9.99
C LEU A 100 -10.57 22.84 -10.04
N GLU A 101 -9.84 23.14 -11.11
CA GLU A 101 -8.98 24.34 -11.23
C GLU A 101 -9.74 25.66 -11.06
N ASP A 102 -10.97 25.75 -11.58
CA ASP A 102 -11.81 26.97 -11.51
C ASP A 102 -12.75 27.03 -10.30
N VAL A 103 -12.64 26.06 -9.37
CA VAL A 103 -13.49 25.98 -8.18
C VAL A 103 -12.67 26.41 -6.96
N SER A 104 -13.15 27.42 -6.22
CA SER A 104 -12.56 27.75 -4.93
C SER A 104 -12.86 26.64 -3.93
N LEU A 105 -11.82 25.96 -3.48
CA LEU A 105 -11.91 24.86 -2.53
C LEU A 105 -12.04 25.36 -1.08
N LEU A 106 -11.85 26.67 -0.84
CA LEU A 106 -12.19 27.29 0.44
C LEU A 106 -13.68 27.10 0.79
N ASP A 107 -14.56 27.19 -0.21
CA ASP A 107 -16.00 27.12 0.00
C ASP A 107 -16.52 25.68 0.03
N VAL A 108 -16.04 24.82 -0.88
CA VAL A 108 -16.59 23.46 -1.09
C VAL A 108 -15.66 22.33 -0.63
N GLY A 109 -14.37 22.60 -0.38
CA GLY A 109 -13.37 21.56 -0.18
C GLY A 109 -13.63 20.71 1.07
N SER A 110 -14.12 21.31 2.14
CA SER A 110 -14.52 20.57 3.35
C SER A 110 -15.73 19.67 3.11
N GLU A 111 -16.68 20.09 2.27
CA GLU A 111 -17.85 19.28 1.91
C GLU A 111 -17.44 18.09 1.04
N LEU A 112 -16.58 18.32 0.04
CA LEU A 112 -16.03 17.28 -0.82
C LEU A 112 -15.24 16.24 -0.01
N LEU A 113 -14.39 16.70 0.91
CA LEU A 113 -13.65 15.82 1.82
C LEU A 113 -14.60 14.97 2.67
N ASN A 114 -15.64 15.58 3.25
CA ASN A 114 -16.62 14.85 4.04
C ASN A 114 -17.41 13.84 3.22
N ALA A 115 -17.84 14.20 2.01
CA ALA A 115 -18.53 13.31 1.10
C ALA A 115 -17.65 12.11 0.72
N ALA A 116 -16.36 12.33 0.44
CA ALA A 116 -15.41 11.26 0.17
C ALA A 116 -15.27 10.30 1.36
N LEU A 117 -15.12 10.82 2.59
CA LEU A 117 -14.98 10.03 3.81
C LEU A 117 -16.26 9.27 4.21
N GLN A 118 -17.43 9.78 3.82
CA GLN A 118 -18.72 9.12 4.06
C GLN A 118 -18.97 7.99 3.06
N ASN A 119 -18.63 8.21 1.78
CA ASN A 119 -18.81 7.20 0.73
C ASN A 119 -17.74 6.11 0.78
N ASP A 120 -16.57 6.40 1.36
CA ASP A 120 -15.41 5.51 1.34
C ASP A 120 -14.64 5.58 2.67
N HIS A 121 -15.12 4.84 3.66
CA HIS A 121 -14.61 4.92 5.03
C HIS A 121 -13.15 4.45 5.16
N LEU A 122 -12.29 5.31 5.72
CA LEU A 122 -10.88 5.00 5.99
C LEU A 122 -10.68 3.94 7.09
N ASP A 123 -11.65 3.76 7.97
CA ASP A 123 -11.64 2.65 8.92
C ASP A 123 -12.22 1.40 8.24
N SER A 124 -11.40 0.36 8.09
CA SER A 124 -11.80 -0.90 7.44
C SER A 124 -12.91 -1.64 8.19
N ASP A 125 -13.00 -1.47 9.51
CA ASP A 125 -14.02 -2.12 10.34
C ASP A 125 -15.37 -1.41 10.21
N ILE A 126 -15.38 -0.11 9.89
CA ILE A 126 -16.60 0.63 9.54
C ILE A 126 -16.98 0.35 8.09
N TRP A 127 -15.99 0.39 7.17
CA TRP A 127 -16.19 0.14 5.75
C TRP A 127 -16.88 -1.18 5.45
N ILE A 128 -16.50 -2.27 6.14
CA ILE A 128 -17.09 -3.59 5.91
C ILE A 128 -18.56 -3.67 6.36
N GLN A 129 -19.01 -2.81 7.28
CA GLN A 129 -20.40 -2.84 7.78
C GLN A 129 -21.42 -2.44 6.72
N SER A 130 -21.01 -1.61 5.76
CA SER A 130 -21.83 -1.22 4.62
C SER A 130 -21.65 -2.11 3.39
N PHE A 131 -20.85 -3.17 3.50
CA PHE A 131 -20.45 -4.01 2.39
C PHE A 131 -21.19 -5.35 2.42
N ASP A 132 -21.80 -5.75 1.31
CA ASP A 132 -22.45 -7.05 1.19
C ASP A 132 -21.85 -7.93 0.07
N ALA A 133 -22.36 -9.15 -0.07
CA ALA A 133 -21.86 -10.09 -1.07
C ALA A 133 -22.14 -9.63 -2.52
N SER A 134 -23.16 -8.80 -2.75
CA SER A 134 -23.47 -8.25 -4.07
C SER A 134 -22.52 -7.12 -4.49
N ASP A 135 -21.88 -6.47 -3.52
CA ASP A 135 -20.86 -5.44 -3.77
C ASP A 135 -19.51 -6.00 -4.23
N VAL A 136 -19.24 -7.30 -4.00
CA VAL A 136 -17.93 -7.95 -4.25
C VAL A 136 -17.44 -7.71 -5.68
N ASP A 137 -18.27 -7.96 -6.69
CA ASP A 137 -17.86 -7.84 -8.10
C ASP A 137 -17.50 -6.39 -8.43
N SER A 138 -18.33 -5.44 -8.01
CA SER A 138 -18.07 -4.00 -8.24
C SER A 138 -16.80 -3.52 -7.53
N PHE A 139 -16.52 -4.06 -6.34
CA PHE A 139 -15.32 -3.76 -5.59
C PHE A 139 -14.08 -4.33 -6.29
N VAL A 140 -14.13 -5.58 -6.76
CA VAL A 140 -13.04 -6.20 -7.52
C VAL A 140 -12.74 -5.39 -8.78
N GLU A 141 -13.77 -5.07 -9.57
CA GLU A 141 -13.61 -4.28 -10.80
C GLU A 141 -12.97 -2.90 -10.53
N ARG A 142 -13.36 -2.27 -9.42
CA ARG A 142 -12.79 -0.99 -9.00
C ARG A 142 -11.36 -1.17 -8.50
N PHE A 143 -11.10 -2.14 -7.62
CA PHE A 143 -9.79 -2.39 -7.01
C PHE A 143 -8.70 -2.59 -8.06
N LEU A 144 -9.01 -3.33 -9.13
CA LEU A 144 -8.11 -3.60 -10.25
C LEU A 144 -7.78 -2.37 -11.11
N LYS A 145 -8.38 -1.21 -10.85
CA LYS A 145 -8.13 0.06 -11.55
C LYS A 145 -7.51 1.12 -10.64
N LEU A 146 -7.40 0.87 -9.34
CA LEU A 146 -6.87 1.83 -8.38
C LEU A 146 -5.34 1.89 -8.47
N ASP A 147 -4.79 3.08 -8.21
CA ASP A 147 -3.36 3.19 -7.91
C ASP A 147 -3.12 2.81 -6.44
N LEU A 148 -2.52 1.64 -6.23
CA LEU A 148 -2.20 1.10 -4.90
C LEU A 148 -0.75 1.36 -4.49
N SER A 149 -0.07 2.29 -5.18
CA SER A 149 1.35 2.59 -4.98
C SER A 149 1.62 3.43 -3.74
N ASP A 150 0.68 4.26 -3.24
CA ASP A 150 0.85 4.98 -1.98
C ASP A 150 0.93 3.98 -0.80
N PRO A 151 1.90 4.11 0.13
CA PRO A 151 2.06 3.17 1.24
C PRO A 151 0.84 3.12 2.18
N ARG A 152 0.18 4.26 2.42
CA ARG A 152 -1.04 4.35 3.24
C ARG A 152 -2.23 3.73 2.51
N CYS A 153 -2.34 3.95 1.20
CA CYS A 153 -3.30 3.25 0.35
C CYS A 153 -3.11 1.73 0.45
N ASN A 154 -1.87 1.25 0.30
CA ASN A 154 -1.55 -0.16 0.37
C ASN A 154 -1.95 -0.80 1.72
N VAL A 155 -1.71 -0.09 2.82
CA VAL A 155 -2.12 -0.50 4.18
C VAL A 155 -3.64 -0.51 4.33
N LEU A 156 -4.32 0.55 3.87
CA LEU A 156 -5.78 0.66 3.93
C LEU A 156 -6.45 -0.51 3.20
N PHE A 157 -6.04 -0.75 1.95
CA PHE A 157 -6.63 -1.81 1.13
C PHE A 157 -6.21 -3.21 1.60
N GLY A 158 -5.00 -3.38 2.14
CA GLY A 158 -4.61 -4.63 2.80
C GLY A 158 -5.53 -4.99 3.96
N ARG A 159 -5.83 -4.01 4.83
CA ARG A 159 -6.77 -4.20 5.94
C ARG A 159 -8.19 -4.46 5.45
N ARG A 160 -8.66 -3.78 4.41
CA ARG A 160 -9.97 -4.07 3.78
C ARG A 160 -10.04 -5.49 3.25
N LEU A 161 -9.00 -5.96 2.56
CA LEU A 161 -8.93 -7.34 2.05
C LEU A 161 -8.99 -8.38 3.18
N GLU A 162 -8.37 -8.12 4.32
CA GLU A 162 -8.49 -8.99 5.50
C GLU A 162 -9.95 -9.13 5.97
N ARG A 163 -10.73 -8.03 5.96
CA ARG A 163 -12.14 -8.07 6.39
C ARG A 163 -13.04 -8.69 5.31
N LEU A 164 -12.67 -8.51 4.05
CA LEU A 164 -13.41 -9.04 2.91
C LEU A 164 -13.30 -10.57 2.81
N TRP A 165 -12.32 -11.19 3.47
CA TRP A 165 -12.02 -12.62 3.33
C TRP A 165 -13.21 -13.54 3.64
N ASP A 166 -14.01 -13.17 4.65
CA ASP A 166 -15.19 -13.95 5.06
C ASP A 166 -16.38 -13.77 4.11
N ILE A 167 -16.39 -12.72 3.28
CA ILE A 167 -17.47 -12.40 2.34
C ILE A 167 -17.13 -12.90 0.92
N ALA A 168 -15.94 -12.57 0.42
CA ALA A 168 -15.53 -12.86 -0.96
C ALA A 168 -14.82 -14.21 -1.12
N GLY A 169 -14.32 -14.79 -0.03
CA GLY A 169 -13.59 -16.06 -0.04
C GLY A 169 -12.13 -15.97 -0.50
N SER A 170 -11.42 -17.08 -0.31
CA SER A 170 -9.96 -17.14 -0.52
C SER A 170 -9.52 -16.86 -1.96
N ASP A 171 -10.23 -17.36 -2.97
CA ASP A 171 -9.79 -17.21 -4.36
C ASP A 171 -9.71 -15.74 -4.79
N VAL A 172 -10.77 -14.96 -4.47
CA VAL A 172 -10.83 -13.52 -4.74
C VAL A 172 -9.77 -12.78 -3.94
N CYS A 173 -9.69 -13.03 -2.63
CA CYS A 173 -8.77 -12.31 -1.76
C CYS A 173 -7.29 -12.64 -2.04
N ILE A 174 -6.96 -13.87 -2.44
CA ILE A 174 -5.62 -14.26 -2.91
C ILE A 174 -5.27 -13.46 -4.17
N HIS A 175 -6.20 -13.36 -5.13
CA HIS A 175 -5.98 -12.60 -6.35
C HIS A 175 -5.74 -11.10 -6.05
N LEU A 176 -6.62 -10.47 -5.28
CA LEU A 176 -6.47 -9.05 -4.91
C LEU A 176 -5.23 -8.80 -4.06
N GLY A 177 -4.86 -9.73 -3.17
CA GLY A 177 -3.63 -9.66 -2.39
C GLY A 177 -2.38 -9.66 -3.26
N LYS A 178 -2.34 -10.50 -4.31
CA LYS A 178 -1.25 -10.49 -5.30
C LYS A 178 -1.17 -9.17 -6.06
N VAL A 179 -2.31 -8.58 -6.43
CA VAL A 179 -2.36 -7.25 -7.05
C VAL A 179 -1.82 -6.18 -6.09
N LEU A 180 -2.29 -6.15 -4.85
CA LEU A 180 -1.81 -5.20 -3.84
C LEU A 180 -0.28 -5.27 -3.65
N LEU A 181 0.24 -6.49 -3.61
CA LEU A 181 1.67 -6.78 -3.47
C LEU A 181 2.48 -6.52 -4.74
N SER A 182 1.86 -6.56 -5.92
CA SER A 182 2.52 -6.19 -7.16
C SER A 182 2.77 -4.68 -7.25
N HIS A 183 1.94 -3.86 -6.59
CA HIS A 183 2.19 -2.43 -6.42
C HIS A 183 3.22 -2.14 -5.33
N ARG A 184 3.13 -2.83 -4.17
CA ARG A 184 4.09 -2.65 -3.07
C ARG A 184 4.58 -3.99 -2.50
N PRO A 185 5.72 -4.51 -2.98
CA PRO A 185 6.26 -5.77 -2.48
C PRO A 185 6.74 -5.71 -1.02
N GLN A 186 6.89 -4.53 -0.42
CA GLN A 186 7.38 -4.35 0.96
C GLN A 186 6.35 -4.68 2.04
N ASN A 187 5.06 -4.83 1.69
CA ASN A 187 4.00 -5.10 2.65
C ASN A 187 4.08 -6.56 3.16
N TYR A 188 4.91 -6.79 4.19
CA TYR A 188 5.13 -8.11 4.77
C TYR A 188 3.90 -8.68 5.47
N GLU A 189 2.98 -7.83 5.92
CA GLU A 189 1.73 -8.28 6.55
C GLU A 189 0.83 -8.96 5.53
N MET A 190 0.69 -8.33 4.37
CA MET A 190 -0.07 -8.93 3.28
C MET A 190 0.61 -10.20 2.75
N TRP A 191 1.94 -10.23 2.66
CA TRP A 191 2.65 -11.49 2.35
C TRP A 191 2.34 -12.58 3.39
N THR A 192 2.32 -12.24 4.68
CA THR A 192 2.00 -13.19 5.75
C THR A 192 0.57 -13.70 5.63
N ASN A 193 -0.39 -12.82 5.35
CA ASN A 193 -1.80 -13.18 5.17
C ASN A 193 -2.02 -14.05 3.93
N LEU A 194 -1.35 -13.73 2.82
CA LEU A 194 -1.38 -14.53 1.59
C LEU A 194 -0.77 -15.92 1.82
N GLY A 195 0.32 -16.00 2.58
CA GLY A 195 0.92 -17.26 3.01
C GLY A 195 -0.04 -18.12 3.83
N ARG A 196 -0.71 -17.53 4.82
CA ARG A 196 -1.75 -18.21 5.62
C ARG A 196 -2.92 -18.67 4.77
N ALA A 197 -3.33 -17.89 3.78
CA ALA A 197 -4.42 -18.26 2.89
C ALA A 197 -4.05 -19.47 2.02
N HIS A 198 -2.89 -19.45 1.38
CA HIS A 198 -2.39 -20.59 0.62
C HIS A 198 -2.21 -21.84 1.48
N GLU A 199 -1.69 -21.69 2.70
CA GLU A 199 -1.55 -22.80 3.67
C GLU A 199 -2.92 -23.43 3.99
N ARG A 200 -3.98 -22.61 4.21
CA ARG A 200 -5.34 -23.12 4.43
C ARG A 200 -5.92 -23.83 3.20
N MET A 201 -5.56 -23.41 2.00
CA MET A 201 -5.99 -24.03 0.74
C MET A 201 -5.19 -25.29 0.39
N GLY A 202 -4.09 -25.57 1.10
CA GLY A 202 -3.17 -26.69 0.81
C GLY A 202 -2.10 -26.37 -0.24
N ASP A 203 -1.99 -25.11 -0.68
CA ASP A 203 -0.97 -24.64 -1.63
C ASP A 203 0.36 -24.34 -0.92
N TYR A 204 0.99 -25.37 -0.36
CA TYR A 204 2.15 -25.21 0.52
C TYR A 204 3.35 -24.53 -0.14
N ASP A 205 3.52 -24.72 -1.45
CA ASP A 205 4.62 -24.08 -2.16
C ASP A 205 4.44 -22.56 -2.23
N GLN A 206 3.21 -22.11 -2.52
CA GLN A 206 2.87 -20.69 -2.56
C GLN A 206 2.95 -20.09 -1.16
N ALA A 207 2.50 -20.84 -0.14
CA ALA A 207 2.62 -20.43 1.25
C ALA A 207 4.08 -20.18 1.65
N TRP A 208 4.99 -21.13 1.33
CA TRP A 208 6.42 -20.98 1.57
C TRP A 208 6.99 -19.71 0.91
N LEU A 209 6.68 -19.49 -0.37
CA LEU A 209 7.18 -18.33 -1.10
C LEU A 209 6.70 -17.00 -0.50
N CYS A 210 5.44 -16.94 -0.06
CA CYS A 210 4.88 -15.77 0.62
C CYS A 210 5.56 -15.51 1.96
N TYR A 211 5.75 -16.54 2.79
CA TYR A 211 6.42 -16.38 4.08
C TYR A 211 7.91 -16.03 3.94
N ASP A 212 8.61 -16.63 2.97
CA ASP A 212 10.01 -16.28 2.63
C ASP A 212 10.12 -14.81 2.19
N GLN A 213 9.15 -14.34 1.41
CA GLN A 213 9.06 -12.95 1.00
C GLN A 213 8.80 -12.01 2.18
N ALA A 214 7.84 -12.34 3.06
CA ALA A 214 7.53 -11.58 4.26
C ALA A 214 8.77 -11.42 5.16
N GLN A 215 9.44 -12.53 5.48
CA GLN A 215 10.62 -12.54 6.34
C GLN A 215 11.82 -11.82 5.72
N SER A 216 11.90 -11.74 4.38
CA SER A 216 12.95 -10.95 3.70
C SER A 216 12.83 -9.44 3.94
N TYR A 217 11.61 -8.93 4.19
CA TYR A 217 11.37 -7.53 4.55
C TYR A 217 11.31 -7.30 6.05
N ALA A 218 10.86 -8.29 6.80
CA ALA A 218 10.73 -8.24 8.25
C ALA A 218 11.54 -9.38 8.89
N GLY A 219 12.87 -9.23 8.92
CA GLY A 219 13.79 -10.26 9.41
C GLY A 219 13.65 -10.61 10.90
N HIS A 220 12.86 -9.85 11.66
CA HIS A 220 12.50 -10.17 13.05
C HIS A 220 11.33 -11.16 13.16
N LEU A 221 10.59 -11.40 12.07
CA LEU A 221 9.53 -12.40 12.00
C LEU A 221 10.11 -13.79 11.75
N THR A 222 9.46 -14.80 12.30
CA THR A 222 9.81 -16.23 12.13
C THR A 222 8.82 -16.97 11.24
N VAL A 223 7.92 -16.27 10.54
CA VAL A 223 6.76 -16.86 9.85
C VAL A 223 7.10 -18.00 8.87
N ARG A 224 8.25 -17.93 8.17
CA ARG A 224 8.69 -19.00 7.27
C ARG A 224 9.22 -20.20 8.05
N ASP A 225 9.97 -19.93 9.11
CA ASP A 225 10.59 -20.96 9.94
C ASP A 225 9.50 -21.69 10.75
N ASP A 226 8.53 -20.96 11.32
CA ASP A 226 7.34 -21.54 11.97
C ASP A 226 6.52 -22.39 11.00
N PHE A 227 6.37 -21.95 9.74
CA PHE A 227 5.70 -22.73 8.71
C PHE A 227 6.46 -24.02 8.39
N LYS A 228 7.79 -23.94 8.28
CA LYS A 228 8.65 -25.11 8.09
C LYS A 228 8.40 -26.16 9.17
N GLU A 229 8.39 -25.75 10.43
CA GLU A 229 8.16 -26.64 11.57
C GLU A 229 6.76 -27.29 11.54
N ARG A 230 5.73 -26.52 11.19
CA ARG A 230 4.37 -27.05 10.99
C ARG A 230 4.32 -28.09 9.88
N MET A 231 4.98 -27.84 8.76
CA MET A 231 5.03 -28.75 7.62
C MET A 231 5.80 -30.03 7.93
N GLU A 232 6.95 -29.93 8.60
CA GLU A 232 7.70 -31.10 9.05
C GLU A 232 6.84 -31.96 9.99
N SER A 233 6.19 -31.32 10.97
CA SER A 233 5.31 -32.03 11.92
C SER A 233 4.08 -32.66 11.25
N HIS A 234 3.47 -31.99 10.26
CA HIS A 234 2.27 -32.47 9.58
C HIS A 234 2.54 -33.73 8.73
N PHE A 235 3.73 -33.83 8.13
CA PHE A 235 4.10 -34.94 7.25
C PHE A 235 4.81 -36.10 7.97
N ASP A 236 5.33 -35.89 9.18
CA ASP A 236 5.93 -36.94 10.03
C ASP A 236 4.90 -37.97 10.55
N GLY A 237 3.59 -37.68 10.49
CA GLY A 237 2.55 -38.40 11.22
C GLY A 237 1.88 -39.62 10.55
N ASN A 238 2.09 -39.88 9.26
CA ASN A 238 1.61 -41.09 8.52
C ASN A 238 1.79 -40.99 6.99
N SER A 239 2.44 -39.95 6.48
CA SER A 239 2.62 -39.70 5.05
C SER A 239 3.96 -40.29 4.59
N SER A 240 3.95 -41.11 3.53
CA SER A 240 5.19 -41.73 2.99
C SER A 240 6.16 -40.72 2.36
N VAL A 241 5.81 -39.43 2.31
CA VAL A 241 6.59 -38.38 1.64
C VAL A 241 6.81 -37.24 2.64
N ALA A 242 8.07 -36.98 2.97
CA ALA A 242 8.45 -35.80 3.73
C ALA A 242 8.23 -34.54 2.87
N TRP A 243 7.71 -33.47 3.48
CA TRP A 243 7.54 -32.21 2.78
C TRP A 243 8.89 -31.62 2.34
N SER A 244 8.96 -31.06 1.13
CA SER A 244 10.15 -30.40 0.59
C SER A 244 9.87 -28.94 0.26
N ARG A 245 10.92 -28.12 0.28
CA ARG A 245 10.86 -26.74 -0.19
C ARG A 245 10.48 -26.69 -1.69
N PRO A 246 9.86 -25.59 -2.15
CA PRO A 246 9.53 -25.40 -3.56
C PRO A 246 10.77 -25.44 -4.44
N GLU A 247 10.62 -25.99 -5.64
CA GLU A 247 11.66 -25.95 -6.66
C GLU A 247 11.91 -24.53 -7.18
N ILE A 248 13.08 -24.33 -7.80
CA ILE A 248 13.46 -23.04 -8.41
C ILE A 248 12.47 -22.65 -9.52
N SER A 249 11.95 -23.63 -10.26
CA SER A 249 10.90 -23.47 -11.29
C SER A 249 9.65 -22.80 -10.71
N VAL A 250 9.12 -23.32 -9.60
CA VAL A 250 7.92 -22.78 -8.93
C VAL A 250 8.15 -21.34 -8.45
N ARG A 251 9.34 -21.05 -7.91
CA ARG A 251 9.72 -19.68 -7.53
C ARG A 251 9.77 -18.75 -8.74
N LYS A 252 10.30 -19.21 -9.87
CA LYS A 252 10.35 -18.44 -11.12
C LYS A 252 8.94 -18.11 -11.60
N ASP A 253 8.03 -19.09 -11.63
CA ASP A 253 6.65 -18.90 -12.10
C ASP A 253 5.87 -17.92 -11.21
N PHE A 254 6.10 -18.00 -9.90
CA PHE A 254 5.56 -17.04 -8.94
C PHE A 254 6.04 -15.61 -9.24
N LEU A 255 7.34 -15.41 -9.46
CA LEU A 255 7.91 -14.10 -9.77
C LEU A 255 7.45 -13.57 -11.14
N VAL A 256 7.30 -14.44 -12.14
CA VAL A 256 6.68 -14.08 -13.44
C VAL A 256 5.25 -13.59 -13.25
N THR A 257 4.48 -14.25 -12.38
CA THR A 257 3.10 -13.82 -12.08
C THR A 257 3.08 -12.43 -11.47
N MET A 258 3.95 -12.17 -10.48
CA MET A 258 4.04 -10.86 -9.84
C MET A 258 4.55 -9.77 -10.80
N GLU A 259 5.54 -10.07 -11.64
CA GLU A 259 6.06 -9.17 -12.69
C GLU A 259 4.96 -8.79 -13.70
N LYS A 260 4.16 -9.76 -14.14
CA LYS A 260 3.04 -9.51 -15.07
C LYS A 260 1.98 -8.62 -14.44
N LEU A 261 1.66 -8.84 -13.16
CA LEU A 261 0.71 -8.01 -12.45
C LEU A 261 1.23 -6.58 -12.29
N SER A 262 2.49 -6.39 -11.92
CA SER A 262 3.06 -5.04 -11.73
C SER A 262 3.14 -4.25 -13.05
N THR A 263 3.47 -4.92 -14.16
CA THR A 263 3.63 -4.26 -15.48
C THR A 263 2.30 -3.74 -16.03
N ARG A 264 1.19 -4.47 -15.83
CA ARG A 264 -0.15 -4.06 -16.32
C ARG A 264 -0.58 -2.70 -15.78
N PHE A 265 -0.14 -2.32 -14.59
CA PHE A 265 -0.48 -1.02 -14.00
C PHE A 265 0.45 0.09 -14.47
N SER A 266 1.73 -0.20 -14.73
CA SER A 266 2.66 0.75 -15.37
C SER A 266 2.15 1.20 -16.75
N ASP A 267 1.57 0.28 -17.52
CA ASP A 267 1.02 0.57 -18.85
C ASP A 267 -0.32 1.33 -18.81
N SER A 268 -0.96 1.48 -17.64
CA SER A 268 -2.25 2.20 -17.52
C SER A 268 -2.13 3.71 -17.74
N VAL A 269 -0.91 4.25 -17.83
CA VAL A 269 -0.63 5.65 -18.20
C VAL A 269 -0.36 5.81 -19.71
N ILE A 270 -0.17 4.71 -20.47
CA ILE A 270 0.02 4.74 -21.92
C ILE A 270 -0.71 3.54 -22.54
N ASP A 271 -1.95 3.75 -22.98
CA ASP A 271 -2.63 2.84 -23.90
C ASP A 271 -1.86 2.79 -25.23
N THR A 272 -0.96 1.83 -25.36
CA THR A 272 -0.60 1.22 -26.64
C THR A 272 -0.31 -0.26 -26.40
N GLY A 273 -1.25 -1.11 -26.83
CA GLY A 273 -1.16 -2.56 -26.68
C GLY A 273 0.17 -3.15 -27.16
N ALA A 274 0.73 -4.03 -26.33
CA ALA A 274 1.80 -4.93 -26.71
C ALA A 274 1.40 -6.37 -26.38
N SER A 275 1.40 -7.17 -27.44
CA SER A 275 1.12 -8.59 -27.49
C SER A 275 2.10 -9.43 -26.66
N ASN A 276 1.56 -10.50 -26.05
CA ASN A 276 2.32 -11.61 -25.48
C ASN A 276 3.14 -12.31 -26.57
N GLU A 277 4.45 -12.07 -26.59
CA GLU A 277 5.43 -13.01 -27.14
C GLU A 277 6.56 -13.17 -26.12
N GLU A 278 6.80 -14.41 -25.69
CA GLU A 278 7.98 -14.79 -24.93
C GLU A 278 9.20 -14.69 -25.85
N VAL A 279 9.76 -13.49 -25.97
CA VAL A 279 11.03 -13.27 -26.66
C VAL A 279 12.14 -13.67 -25.68
N HIS A 280 13.00 -14.60 -26.10
CA HIS A 280 14.27 -14.85 -25.44
C HIS A 280 15.12 -13.57 -25.55
N VAL A 281 15.05 -12.71 -24.55
CA VAL A 281 15.81 -11.46 -24.50
C VAL A 281 17.23 -11.79 -24.03
N ASP A 282 18.23 -11.41 -24.83
CA ASP A 282 19.64 -11.48 -24.44
C ASP A 282 19.90 -10.60 -23.19
N GLN A 283 20.99 -10.82 -22.46
CA GLN A 283 21.36 -10.06 -21.26
C GLN A 283 21.28 -8.54 -21.51
N SER A 284 21.66 -8.09 -22.71
CA SER A 284 21.60 -6.69 -23.12
C SER A 284 20.18 -6.09 -23.20
N GLY A 285 19.14 -6.90 -23.35
CA GLY A 285 17.75 -6.41 -23.42
C GLY A 285 17.04 -6.41 -22.06
N ASP A 286 17.29 -7.41 -21.21
CA ASP A 286 16.75 -7.44 -19.84
C ASP A 286 17.37 -6.34 -18.98
N GLU A 287 18.66 -6.08 -19.14
CA GLU A 287 19.33 -4.96 -18.47
C GLU A 287 18.72 -3.62 -18.88
N ARG A 288 18.52 -3.40 -20.19
CA ARG A 288 17.86 -2.20 -20.73
C ARG A 288 16.43 -2.03 -20.20
N ARG A 289 15.71 -3.13 -20.04
CA ARG A 289 14.34 -3.12 -19.49
C ARG A 289 14.36 -2.67 -18.03
N LEU A 290 15.30 -3.18 -17.22
CA LEU A 290 15.48 -2.75 -15.84
C LEU A 290 15.87 -1.27 -15.73
N GLU A 291 16.79 -0.79 -16.56
CA GLU A 291 17.17 0.64 -16.61
C GLU A 291 15.95 1.52 -16.91
N ASN A 292 15.14 1.15 -17.91
CA ASN A 292 13.95 1.89 -18.28
C ASN A 292 12.90 1.90 -17.16
N MET A 293 12.64 0.74 -16.53
CA MET A 293 11.70 0.66 -15.40
C MET A 293 12.12 1.56 -14.24
N LEU A 294 13.41 1.54 -13.86
CA LEU A 294 13.92 2.41 -12.80
C LEU A 294 13.81 3.90 -13.17
N LYS A 295 14.11 4.25 -14.42
CA LYS A 295 14.01 5.63 -14.90
C LYS A 295 12.57 6.15 -14.90
N ASN A 296 11.60 5.29 -15.23
CA ASN A 296 10.18 5.64 -15.27
C ASN A 296 9.50 5.60 -13.88
N GLY A 297 10.21 5.13 -12.85
CA GLY A 297 9.64 5.02 -11.50
C GLY A 297 8.85 3.72 -11.24
N ASP A 298 8.92 2.76 -12.16
CA ASP A 298 8.29 1.42 -12.12
C ASP A 298 9.07 0.46 -11.21
N PHE A 299 9.34 0.90 -9.98
CA PHE A 299 10.26 0.22 -9.07
C PHE A 299 9.79 -1.19 -8.68
N SER A 300 8.48 -1.42 -8.57
CA SER A 300 7.93 -2.75 -8.26
C SER A 300 8.14 -3.74 -9.41
N SER A 301 7.94 -3.29 -10.66
CA SER A 301 8.23 -4.11 -11.85
C SER A 301 9.73 -4.42 -11.96
N ALA A 302 10.59 -3.42 -11.74
CA ALA A 302 12.03 -3.62 -11.69
C ALA A 302 12.42 -4.61 -10.58
N PHE A 303 11.77 -4.55 -9.42
CA PHE A 303 12.00 -5.46 -8.30
C PHE A 303 11.68 -6.92 -8.65
N PHE A 304 10.51 -7.21 -9.23
CA PHE A 304 10.15 -8.59 -9.57
C PHE A 304 11.01 -9.14 -10.71
N LEU A 305 11.29 -8.34 -11.73
CA LEU A 305 12.17 -8.73 -12.85
C LEU A 305 13.59 -9.04 -12.36
N SER A 306 14.21 -8.12 -11.62
CA SER A 306 15.56 -8.31 -11.08
C SER A 306 15.63 -9.51 -10.12
N ARG A 307 14.62 -9.71 -9.26
CA ARG A 307 14.54 -10.87 -8.36
C ARG A 307 14.41 -12.19 -9.14
N ARG A 308 13.67 -12.21 -10.24
CA ARG A 308 13.55 -13.37 -11.14
C ARG A 308 14.88 -13.73 -11.79
N LEU A 309 15.60 -12.74 -12.28
CA LEU A 309 16.92 -12.91 -12.91
C LEU A 309 17.94 -13.44 -11.89
N VAL A 310 18.01 -12.85 -10.70
CA VAL A 310 18.88 -13.34 -9.61
C VAL A 310 18.53 -14.77 -9.22
N THR A 311 17.24 -15.12 -9.14
CA THR A 311 16.79 -16.49 -8.86
C THR A 311 17.22 -17.48 -9.96
N SER A 312 17.35 -17.00 -11.20
CA SER A 312 17.80 -17.78 -12.36
C SER A 312 19.34 -17.90 -12.45
N GLY A 313 20.08 -17.30 -11.51
CA GLY A 313 21.55 -17.33 -11.47
C GLY A 313 22.22 -16.11 -12.10
N GLU A 314 21.45 -15.13 -12.57
CA GLU A 314 21.98 -13.92 -13.19
C GLU A 314 22.37 -12.87 -12.14
N MET A 315 23.61 -12.98 -11.68
CA MET A 315 24.11 -12.20 -10.54
C MET A 315 24.26 -10.70 -10.83
N TRP A 316 24.40 -10.31 -12.10
CA TRP A 316 24.46 -8.91 -12.52
C TRP A 316 23.18 -8.14 -12.13
N ALA A 317 22.03 -8.82 -12.12
CA ALA A 317 20.74 -8.22 -11.77
C ALA A 317 20.62 -7.85 -10.28
N LYS A 318 21.57 -8.25 -9.43
CA LYS A 318 21.57 -7.91 -8.00
C LYS A 318 21.64 -6.41 -7.75
N GLU A 319 22.39 -5.68 -8.56
CA GLU A 319 22.52 -4.22 -8.40
C GLU A 319 21.17 -3.53 -8.63
N TYR A 320 20.43 -3.96 -9.66
CA TYR A 320 19.07 -3.50 -9.95
C TYR A 320 18.05 -3.92 -8.87
N LEU A 321 18.22 -5.10 -8.28
CA LEU A 321 17.37 -5.55 -7.18
C LEU A 321 17.56 -4.66 -5.94
N GLU A 322 18.79 -4.31 -5.58
CA GLU A 322 19.04 -3.41 -4.46
C GLU A 322 18.61 -1.97 -4.78
N ALA A 323 18.84 -1.49 -6.01
CA ALA A 323 18.39 -0.17 -6.44
C ALA A 323 16.86 -0.03 -6.39
N SER A 324 16.12 -1.04 -6.88
CA SER A 324 14.65 -1.05 -6.83
C SER A 324 14.12 -1.10 -5.40
N LYS A 325 14.74 -1.89 -4.51
CA LYS A 325 14.39 -1.90 -3.07
C LYS A 325 14.59 -0.53 -2.43
N LEU A 326 15.75 0.11 -2.63
CA LEU A 326 16.04 1.43 -2.08
C LEU A 326 15.06 2.49 -2.61
N ALA A 327 14.73 2.44 -3.90
CA ALA A 327 13.77 3.36 -4.50
C ALA A 327 12.35 3.18 -3.95
N LEU A 328 11.93 1.93 -3.72
CA LEU A 328 10.66 1.63 -3.06
C LEU A 328 10.65 2.14 -1.61
N GLU A 329 11.74 1.97 -0.85
CA GLU A 329 11.85 2.49 0.52
C GLU A 329 11.81 4.01 0.57
N GLY A 330 12.44 4.68 -0.40
CA GLY A 330 12.38 6.15 -0.51
C GLY A 330 10.97 6.69 -0.80
N LYS A 331 10.09 5.92 -1.44
CA LYS A 331 8.68 6.29 -1.65
C LYS A 331 7.83 6.24 -0.38
N ASP A 332 8.36 5.72 0.73
CA ASP A 332 7.62 5.67 2.00
C ASP A 332 7.72 6.98 2.80
N ASP A 333 8.50 7.98 2.33
CA ASP A 333 8.55 9.31 2.95
C ASP A 333 7.30 10.14 2.61
N VAL A 334 6.24 9.94 3.42
CA VAL A 334 4.97 10.66 3.29
C VAL A 334 5.09 12.09 3.82
N ILE A 335 4.75 13.06 2.97
CA ILE A 335 4.67 14.48 3.34
C ILE A 335 3.20 14.86 3.44
N ILE A 336 2.76 15.24 4.65
CA ILE A 336 1.42 15.76 4.87
C ILE A 336 1.35 17.23 4.41
N PRO A 337 0.41 17.63 3.55
CA PRO A 337 0.29 19.00 3.03
C PRO A 337 -0.09 20.07 4.08
#